data_AF-A0AAE6JKX7-F1
#
_entry.id   AF-A0AAE6JKX7-F1
#
_cell.length_a   1.000
_cell.length_b   1.000
_cell.length_c   1.000
_cell.angle_alpha   90.00
_cell.angle_beta   90.00
_cell.angle_gamma   90.00
#
_symmetry.space_group_name_H-M   'P 1'
#
loop_
_entity.id
_entity.type
_entity.pdbx_description
1 polymer ?
#
loop_
_entity_poly.entity_id
_entity_poly.type
_entity_poly.pdbx_seq_one_letter_code
_entity_poly.pdbx_strand_id
1 'polypeptide(L)'
;MAIGLAGTSDIIELDGIEGLKFIAEEFGKRIEADPEDWQDEDLINQFQKENPETDTWTQLDISAKQNRFIKIYIDSVRENMAQRARKVKPPEPVYKNIVEETLLRQSQLWFYNRKLKSTELKSIGQQLIIERKKSNREKLLKVFTKHPFPLDKEFLFDWACKHPAKNRRVVTFAIQALSLFKNKSIREFALKQIAISKHPTLFVELLKENYKKGDHKLLTALIANSNKGIELEGLIIDITNIYYANKTPECREPLEALYDKHTCGMCRKHVVEILKNNNVLSERIKNEIRFDCNEDTRKLYN
;
A
#
# COMPACT_ATOMS: atom_id res chain seq x y z
N MET A 1 -10.29 -27.35 -7.22
CA MET A 1 -9.63 -26.45 -6.24
C MET A 1 -9.25 -25.20 -7.02
N ALA A 2 -9.81 -24.03 -6.70
CA ALA A 2 -9.48 -22.81 -7.44
C ALA A 2 -8.08 -22.37 -7.04
N ILE A 3 -7.08 -22.62 -7.89
CA ILE A 3 -5.71 -22.15 -7.69
C ILE A 3 -5.74 -20.62 -7.87
N GLY A 4 -5.63 -19.88 -6.76
CA GLY A 4 -5.40 -18.43 -6.78
C GLY A 4 -3.93 -18.11 -7.06
N LEU A 5 -3.65 -16.89 -7.53
CA LEU A 5 -2.30 -16.39 -7.88
C LEU A 5 -1.23 -16.59 -6.79
N ALA A 6 -1.61 -16.70 -5.51
CA ALA A 6 -0.66 -16.96 -4.43
C ALA A 6 -0.15 -18.41 -4.41
N GLY A 7 -0.93 -19.39 -4.90
CA GLY A 7 -0.51 -20.79 -4.94
C GLY A 7 0.30 -21.17 -6.17
N THR A 8 0.25 -20.37 -7.25
CA THR A 8 0.93 -20.68 -8.51
C THR A 8 2.45 -20.54 -8.39
N SER A 9 2.94 -19.52 -7.69
CA SER A 9 4.37 -19.31 -7.48
C SER A 9 4.98 -20.41 -6.59
N ASP A 10 4.29 -20.81 -5.52
CA ASP A 10 4.76 -21.88 -4.62
C ASP A 10 4.87 -23.23 -5.35
N ILE A 11 3.91 -23.57 -6.22
CA ILE A 11 3.96 -24.81 -7.01
C ILE A 11 5.16 -24.80 -7.97
N ILE A 12 5.43 -23.67 -8.61
CA ILE A 12 6.56 -23.52 -9.53
C ILE A 12 7.89 -23.55 -8.79
N GLU A 13 7.97 -22.95 -7.59
CA GLU A 13 9.17 -23.00 -6.76
C GLU A 13 9.49 -24.44 -6.32
N LEU A 14 8.46 -25.24 -6.00
CA LEU A 14 8.63 -26.63 -5.57
C LEU A 14 8.97 -27.58 -6.72
N ASP A 15 8.24 -27.49 -7.84
CA ASP A 15 8.30 -28.48 -8.93
C ASP A 15 9.01 -27.96 -10.20
N GLY A 16 9.54 -26.74 -10.16
CA GLY A 16 10.28 -26.13 -11.26
C GLY A 16 9.48 -26.08 -12.57
N ILE A 17 10.09 -26.53 -13.66
CA ILE A 17 9.47 -26.51 -15.00
C ILE A 17 8.22 -27.39 -15.08
N GLU A 18 8.16 -28.48 -14.31
CA GLU A 18 6.97 -29.35 -14.27
C GLU A 18 5.82 -28.67 -13.52
N GLY A 19 6.13 -27.92 -12.47
CA GLY A 19 5.16 -27.04 -11.80
C GLY A 19 4.58 -25.99 -12.76
N LEU A 20 5.43 -25.36 -13.57
CA LEU A 20 4.96 -24.41 -14.59
C LEU A 20 4.07 -25.08 -15.64
N LYS A 21 4.40 -26.29 -16.10
CA LYS A 21 3.56 -27.05 -17.05
C LYS A 21 2.21 -27.42 -16.43
N PHE A 22 2.19 -27.81 -15.16
CA PHE A 22 0.95 -28.10 -14.42
C PHE A 22 0.05 -26.85 -14.34
N ILE A 23 0.62 -25.70 -13.98
CA ILE A 23 -0.13 -24.43 -13.93
C ILE A 23 -0.64 -24.03 -15.33
N ALA A 24 0.19 -24.16 -16.37
CA ALA A 24 -0.19 -23.89 -17.75
C ALA A 24 -1.37 -24.78 -18.19
N GLU A 25 -1.39 -26.05 -17.80
CA GLU A 25 -2.49 -26.96 -18.07
C GLU A 25 -3.79 -26.52 -17.37
N GLU A 26 -3.72 -26.19 -16.08
CA GLU A 26 -4.88 -25.75 -15.31
C GLU A 26 -5.47 -24.42 -15.83
N PHE A 27 -4.62 -23.47 -16.21
CA PHE A 27 -5.09 -22.26 -16.89
C PHE A 27 -5.69 -22.56 -18.26
N GLY A 28 -5.12 -23.48 -19.02
CA GLY A 28 -5.70 -23.94 -20.28
C GLY A 28 -7.12 -24.50 -20.12
N LYS A 29 -7.35 -25.31 -19.08
CA LYS A 29 -8.69 -25.83 -18.74
C LYS A 29 -9.67 -24.71 -18.37
N ARG A 30 -9.19 -23.70 -17.64
CA ARG A 30 -10.02 -22.55 -17.25
C ARG A 30 -10.39 -21.68 -18.44
N ILE A 31 -9.44 -21.37 -19.32
CA ILE A 31 -9.68 -20.62 -20.56
C ILE A 31 -10.65 -21.38 -21.49
N GLU A 32 -10.53 -22.72 -21.57
CA GLU A 32 -11.49 -23.53 -22.35
C GLU A 32 -12.92 -23.43 -21.80
N ALA A 33 -13.07 -23.39 -20.46
CA ALA A 33 -14.36 -23.28 -19.81
C ALA A 33 -14.92 -21.84 -19.79
N ASP A 34 -14.04 -20.84 -19.72
CA ASP A 34 -14.36 -19.42 -19.70
C ASP A 34 -13.35 -18.64 -20.59
N PRO A 35 -13.71 -18.35 -21.86
CA PRO A 35 -12.84 -17.59 -22.77
C PRO A 35 -12.47 -16.19 -22.29
N GLU A 36 -13.19 -15.63 -21.29
CA GLU A 36 -12.86 -14.33 -20.69
C GLU A 36 -11.81 -14.44 -19.58
N ASP A 37 -11.38 -15.66 -19.21
CA ASP A 37 -10.30 -15.88 -18.22
C ASP A 37 -8.95 -15.43 -18.80
N TRP A 38 -8.68 -14.14 -18.65
CA TRP A 38 -7.53 -13.47 -19.23
C TRP A 38 -6.23 -13.82 -18.48
N GLN A 39 -5.22 -14.25 -19.23
CA GLN A 39 -3.90 -14.61 -18.72
C GLN A 39 -2.79 -13.86 -19.49
N ASP A 40 -1.71 -13.51 -18.80
CA ASP A 40 -0.53 -12.86 -19.39
C ASP A 40 0.74 -13.71 -19.25
N GLU A 41 1.84 -13.15 -19.72
CA GLU A 41 3.16 -13.76 -19.79
C GLU A 41 3.96 -13.61 -18.49
N ASP A 42 3.42 -12.95 -17.45
CA ASP A 42 4.19 -12.60 -16.26
C ASP A 42 4.76 -13.85 -15.58
N LEU A 43 3.98 -14.93 -15.50
CA LEU A 43 4.39 -16.20 -14.93
C LEU A 43 5.56 -16.85 -15.71
N ILE A 44 5.46 -16.84 -17.05
CA ILE A 44 6.46 -17.42 -17.95
C ILE A 44 7.76 -16.60 -17.86
N ASN A 45 7.64 -15.27 -17.89
CA ASN A 45 8.77 -14.35 -17.78
C ASN A 45 9.44 -14.42 -16.41
N GLN A 46 8.66 -14.56 -15.33
CA GLN A 46 9.20 -14.73 -13.99
C GLN A 46 10.02 -16.02 -13.90
N PHE A 47 9.48 -17.16 -14.36
CA PHE A 47 10.20 -18.42 -14.35
C PHE A 47 11.49 -18.36 -15.19
N GLN A 48 11.42 -17.77 -16.39
CA GLN A 48 12.58 -17.57 -17.26
C GLN A 48 13.67 -16.72 -16.61
N LYS A 49 13.28 -15.69 -15.86
CA LYS A 49 14.21 -14.80 -15.15
C LYS A 49 14.90 -15.52 -14.00
N GLU A 50 14.19 -16.38 -13.29
CA GLU A 50 14.72 -17.19 -12.19
C GLU A 50 15.55 -18.38 -12.71
N ASN A 51 15.32 -18.83 -13.94
CA ASN A 51 15.97 -19.97 -14.57
C ASN A 51 16.56 -19.60 -15.95
N PRO A 52 17.62 -18.77 -16.02
CA PRO A 52 18.12 -18.21 -17.28
C PRO A 52 18.64 -19.26 -18.28
N GLU A 53 19.08 -20.42 -17.79
CA GLU A 53 19.59 -21.53 -18.63
C GLU A 53 18.48 -22.34 -19.31
N THR A 54 17.22 -22.17 -18.89
CA THR A 54 16.07 -22.87 -19.47
C THR A 54 15.39 -21.98 -20.49
N ASP A 55 15.18 -22.45 -21.73
CA ASP A 55 14.27 -21.78 -22.65
C ASP A 55 12.83 -22.17 -22.34
N THR A 56 12.19 -21.34 -21.51
CA THR A 56 10.86 -21.61 -20.93
C THR A 56 9.79 -21.72 -22.02
N TRP A 57 9.85 -20.86 -23.03
CA TRP A 57 8.90 -20.88 -24.14
C TRP A 57 9.05 -22.15 -24.97
N THR A 58 10.29 -22.56 -25.27
CA THR A 58 10.53 -23.82 -25.99
C THR A 58 10.04 -25.04 -25.20
N GLN A 59 10.25 -25.10 -23.89
CA GLN A 59 9.75 -26.20 -23.05
C GLN A 59 8.22 -26.28 -23.04
N LEU A 60 7.55 -25.13 -22.98
CA LEU A 60 6.10 -25.05 -23.05
C LEU A 60 5.58 -25.41 -24.45
N ASP A 61 6.23 -24.98 -25.53
CA ASP A 61 5.87 -25.36 -26.90
C ASP A 61 6.02 -26.86 -27.17
N ILE A 62 7.07 -27.50 -26.62
CA ILE A 62 7.22 -28.96 -26.69
C ILE A 62 6.04 -29.64 -25.98
N SER A 63 5.67 -29.15 -24.80
CA SER A 63 4.58 -29.70 -23.99
C SER A 63 3.21 -29.48 -24.66
N ALA A 64 3.01 -28.34 -25.32
CA ALA A 64 1.79 -28.01 -26.06
C ALA A 64 1.52 -28.93 -27.25
N LYS A 65 2.55 -29.60 -27.80
CA LYS A 65 2.35 -30.63 -28.84
C LYS A 65 1.63 -31.87 -28.32
N GLN A 66 1.75 -32.15 -27.03
CA GLN A 66 1.20 -33.34 -26.37
C GLN A 66 0.00 -33.02 -25.48
N ASN A 67 -0.14 -31.77 -25.05
CA ASN A 67 -1.20 -31.34 -24.14
C ASN A 67 -1.99 -30.16 -24.73
N ARG A 68 -3.26 -30.41 -25.07
CA ARG A 68 -4.16 -29.42 -25.68
C ARG A 68 -4.40 -28.20 -24.77
N PHE A 69 -4.42 -28.39 -23.45
CA PHE A 69 -4.70 -27.31 -22.51
C PHE A 69 -3.51 -26.37 -22.38
N ILE A 70 -2.30 -26.91 -22.29
CA ILE A 70 -1.07 -26.11 -22.35
C ILE A 70 -1.03 -25.31 -23.67
N LYS A 71 -1.46 -25.92 -24.78
CA LYS A 71 -1.60 -25.20 -26.06
C LYS A 71 -2.58 -24.03 -25.98
N ILE A 72 -3.79 -24.24 -25.45
CA ILE A 72 -4.81 -23.18 -25.27
C ILE A 72 -4.24 -22.02 -24.45
N TYR A 73 -3.54 -22.32 -23.35
CA TYR A 73 -2.91 -21.32 -22.51
C TYR A 73 -1.85 -20.50 -23.27
N ILE A 74 -0.88 -21.16 -23.93
CA ILE A 74 0.19 -20.49 -24.67
C ILE A 74 -0.36 -19.60 -25.79
N ASP A 75 -1.33 -20.12 -26.56
CA ASP A 75 -1.93 -19.39 -27.67
C ASP A 75 -2.69 -18.15 -27.17
N SER A 76 -3.40 -18.26 -26.05
CA SER A 76 -4.08 -17.14 -25.38
C SER A 76 -3.09 -16.06 -24.91
N VAL A 77 -2.00 -16.47 -24.23
CA VAL A 77 -0.97 -15.54 -23.75
C VAL A 77 -0.31 -14.81 -24.94
N ARG A 78 0.03 -15.53 -26.01
CA ARG A 78 0.62 -14.92 -27.23
C ARG A 78 -0.33 -13.92 -27.89
N GLU A 79 -1.61 -14.23 -27.98
CA GLU A 79 -2.62 -13.31 -28.51
C GLU A 79 -2.73 -12.05 -27.63
N ASN A 80 -2.76 -12.20 -26.30
CA ASN A 80 -2.80 -11.08 -25.36
C ASN A 80 -1.55 -10.20 -25.45
N MET A 81 -0.37 -10.79 -25.63
CA MET A 81 0.88 -10.06 -25.91
C MET A 81 0.77 -9.27 -27.22
N ALA A 82 0.30 -9.89 -28.30
CA ALA A 82 0.13 -9.25 -29.59
C ALA A 82 -0.88 -8.09 -29.54
N GLN A 83 -2.02 -8.29 -28.85
CA GLN A 83 -3.02 -7.24 -28.65
C GLN A 83 -2.46 -6.06 -27.85
N ARG A 84 -1.67 -6.32 -26.79
CA ARG A 84 -0.99 -5.26 -26.03
C ARG A 84 0.05 -4.53 -26.86
N ALA A 85 0.82 -5.23 -27.70
CA ALA A 85 1.78 -4.63 -28.61
C ALA A 85 1.10 -3.73 -29.67
N ARG A 86 -0.12 -4.09 -30.11
CA ARG A 86 -0.95 -3.29 -31.02
C ARG A 86 -1.60 -2.07 -30.36
N LYS A 87 -1.71 -2.03 -29.03
CA LYS A 87 -2.25 -0.86 -28.32
C LYS A 87 -1.30 0.32 -28.47
N VAL A 88 -1.68 1.26 -29.33
CA VAL A 88 -1.03 2.57 -29.40
C VAL A 88 -1.22 3.26 -28.05
N LYS A 89 -0.11 3.53 -27.34
CA LYS A 89 -0.17 4.38 -26.15
C LYS A 89 -0.77 5.73 -26.57
N PRO A 90 -1.86 6.19 -25.95
CA PRO A 90 -2.35 7.53 -26.21
C PRO A 90 -1.22 8.53 -25.91
N PRO A 91 -1.11 9.63 -26.70
CA PRO A 91 -0.11 10.65 -26.43
C PRO A 91 -0.27 11.16 -25.01
N GLU A 92 0.84 11.45 -24.34
CA GLU A 92 0.76 12.02 -23.00
C GLU A 92 0.00 13.35 -23.05
N PRO A 93 -0.95 13.57 -22.14
CA PRO A 93 -1.68 14.83 -22.09
C PRO A 93 -0.71 15.97 -21.79
N VAL A 94 -0.76 17.02 -22.63
CA VAL A 94 -0.01 18.26 -22.42
C VAL A 94 -0.83 19.19 -21.54
N TYR A 95 -0.25 19.61 -20.42
CA TYR A 95 -0.86 20.56 -19.49
C TYR A 95 -0.15 21.92 -19.58
N LYS A 96 -0.89 23.01 -19.45
CA LYS A 96 -0.35 24.38 -19.50
C LYS A 96 0.54 24.68 -18.30
N ASN A 97 0.18 24.14 -17.14
CA ASN A 97 0.93 24.30 -15.90
C ASN A 97 0.59 23.18 -14.90
N ILE A 98 1.34 23.14 -13.80
CA ILE A 98 1.20 22.11 -12.77
C ILE A 98 -0.16 22.12 -12.07
N VAL A 99 -0.83 23.27 -11.99
CA VAL A 99 -2.16 23.38 -11.36
C VAL A 99 -3.20 22.70 -12.23
N GLU A 100 -3.21 22.99 -13.53
CA GLU A 100 -4.08 22.32 -14.50
C GLU A 100 -3.80 20.81 -14.53
N GLU A 101 -2.53 20.41 -14.53
CA GLU A 101 -2.13 19.00 -14.41
C GLU A 101 -2.71 18.35 -13.15
N THR A 102 -2.62 19.01 -11.99
CA THR A 102 -3.17 18.50 -10.73
C THR A 102 -4.68 18.30 -10.78
N LEU A 103 -5.40 19.19 -11.47
CA LEU A 103 -6.85 19.14 -11.59
C LEU A 103 -7.35 18.12 -12.63
N LEU A 104 -6.63 17.97 -13.74
CA LEU A 104 -7.07 17.18 -14.88
C LEU A 104 -6.46 15.78 -14.94
N ARG A 105 -5.26 15.57 -14.39
CA ARG A 105 -4.61 14.26 -14.40
C ARG A 105 -5.41 13.26 -13.57
N GLN A 106 -5.74 12.13 -14.21
CA GLN A 106 -6.53 11.07 -13.59
C GLN A 106 -5.75 10.33 -12.50
N SER A 107 -4.50 9.95 -12.79
CA SER A 107 -3.63 9.25 -11.84
C SER A 107 -2.93 10.21 -10.90
N GLN A 108 -3.26 10.12 -9.61
CA GLN A 108 -2.63 10.91 -8.56
C GLN A 108 -1.31 10.30 -8.08
N LEU A 109 -1.04 9.02 -8.39
CA LEU A 109 0.23 8.35 -8.08
C LEU A 109 1.42 9.05 -8.75
N TRP A 110 1.18 9.69 -9.90
CA TRP A 110 2.17 10.50 -10.58
C TRP A 110 2.75 11.60 -9.68
N PHE A 111 1.91 12.26 -8.87
CA PHE A 111 2.38 13.29 -7.94
C PHE A 111 3.13 12.70 -6.75
N TYR A 112 2.85 11.46 -6.36
CA TYR A 112 3.51 10.82 -5.22
C TYR A 112 4.94 10.40 -5.57
N ASN A 113 5.14 9.92 -6.80
CA ASN A 113 6.43 9.42 -7.26
C ASN A 113 7.32 10.52 -7.84
N ARG A 114 6.76 11.69 -8.15
CA ARG A 114 7.51 12.84 -8.69
C ARG A 114 7.99 13.76 -7.57
N LYS A 115 9.27 14.11 -7.61
CA LYS A 115 9.84 15.19 -6.79
C LYS A 115 9.42 16.55 -7.38
N LEU A 116 8.38 17.14 -6.83
CA LEU A 116 7.88 18.47 -7.24
C LEU A 116 8.84 19.58 -6.79
N LYS A 117 9.04 20.58 -7.65
CA LYS A 117 9.84 21.77 -7.31
C LYS A 117 9.10 22.64 -6.29
N SER A 118 9.84 23.41 -5.50
CA SER A 118 9.25 24.35 -4.52
C SER A 118 8.31 25.37 -5.17
N THR A 119 8.63 25.84 -6.37
CA THR A 119 7.77 26.75 -7.16
C THR A 119 6.47 26.08 -7.56
N GLU A 120 6.50 24.82 -7.99
CA GLU A 120 5.32 24.03 -8.35
C GLU A 120 4.40 23.82 -7.16
N LEU A 121 4.95 23.39 -6.03
CA LEU A 121 4.21 23.24 -4.77
C LEU A 121 3.56 24.55 -4.35
N LYS A 122 4.30 25.67 -4.47
CA LYS A 122 3.77 27.00 -4.13
C LYS A 122 2.59 27.37 -5.01
N SER A 123 2.65 27.13 -6.33
CA SER A 123 1.54 27.39 -7.25
C SER A 123 0.30 26.53 -6.92
N ILE A 124 0.48 25.24 -6.63
CA ILE A 124 -0.62 24.36 -6.20
C ILE A 124 -1.22 24.86 -4.89
N GLY A 125 -0.39 25.26 -3.92
CA GLY A 125 -0.83 25.73 -2.61
C GLY A 125 -1.60 27.06 -2.71
N GLN A 126 -1.14 27.99 -3.55
CA GLN A 126 -1.83 29.24 -3.82
C GLN A 126 -3.20 28.99 -4.46
N GLN A 127 -3.27 28.09 -5.45
CA GLN A 127 -4.56 27.71 -6.04
C GLN A 127 -5.49 27.07 -5.00
N LEU A 128 -4.99 26.21 -4.13
CA LEU A 128 -5.78 25.53 -3.10
C LEU A 128 -6.51 26.51 -2.17
N ILE A 129 -5.88 27.63 -1.81
CA ILE A 129 -6.46 28.66 -0.93
C ILE A 129 -7.66 29.35 -1.58
N ILE A 130 -7.55 29.71 -2.86
CA ILE A 130 -8.59 30.48 -3.58
C ILE A 130 -9.67 29.60 -4.23
N GLU A 131 -9.39 28.32 -4.45
CA GLU A 131 -10.31 27.37 -5.07
C GLU A 131 -11.59 27.25 -4.23
N ARG A 132 -12.75 27.20 -4.88
CA ARG A 132 -14.08 27.11 -4.23
C ARG A 132 -14.76 25.78 -4.49
N LYS A 133 -14.46 25.12 -5.62
CA LYS A 133 -15.04 23.83 -5.99
C LYS A 133 -14.46 22.73 -5.12
N LYS A 134 -15.33 22.05 -4.35
CA LYS A 134 -14.94 20.97 -3.42
C LYS A 134 -14.08 19.89 -4.08
N SER A 135 -14.46 19.41 -5.26
CA SER A 135 -13.70 18.36 -5.98
C SER A 135 -12.27 18.80 -6.31
N ASN A 136 -12.08 20.07 -6.65
CA ASN A 136 -10.77 20.61 -6.99
C ASN A 136 -9.93 20.79 -5.73
N ARG A 137 -10.52 21.27 -4.64
CA ARG A 137 -9.88 21.33 -3.32
C ARG A 137 -9.34 19.97 -2.88
N GLU A 138 -10.14 18.91 -3.03
CA GLU A 138 -9.72 17.55 -2.72
C GLU A 138 -8.49 17.12 -3.55
N LYS A 139 -8.50 17.38 -4.87
CA LYS A 139 -7.37 17.04 -5.75
C LYS A 139 -6.10 17.82 -5.40
N LEU A 140 -6.22 19.13 -5.23
CA LEU A 140 -5.09 20.01 -4.89
C LEU A 140 -4.51 19.67 -3.51
N LEU A 141 -5.37 19.46 -2.51
CA LEU A 141 -4.94 19.13 -1.15
C LEU A 141 -4.28 17.76 -1.07
N LYS A 142 -4.73 16.79 -1.88
CA LYS A 142 -4.17 15.44 -1.92
C LYS A 142 -2.68 15.42 -2.25
N VAL A 143 -2.18 16.37 -3.05
CA VAL A 143 -0.74 16.51 -3.33
C VAL A 143 0.06 16.67 -2.03
N PHE A 144 -0.47 17.43 -1.07
CA PHE A 144 0.21 17.73 0.19
C PHE A 144 0.17 16.59 1.21
N THR A 145 -0.43 15.45 0.88
CA THR A 145 -0.35 14.24 1.71
C THR A 145 1.03 13.56 1.62
N LYS A 146 1.80 13.87 0.56
CA LYS A 146 3.17 13.37 0.33
C LYS A 146 4.22 14.47 0.21
N HIS A 147 3.80 15.71 0.02
CA HIS A 147 4.68 16.87 -0.10
C HIS A 147 4.36 17.89 1.01
N PRO A 148 5.36 18.41 1.74
CA PRO A 148 5.12 19.45 2.74
C PRO A 148 4.42 20.67 2.12
N PHE A 149 3.33 21.12 2.75
CA PHE A 149 2.62 22.33 2.33
C PHE A 149 3.52 23.57 2.44
N PRO A 150 3.69 24.36 1.37
CA PRO A 150 4.72 25.41 1.33
C PRO A 150 4.25 26.78 1.84
N LEU A 151 3.00 26.91 2.28
CA LEU A 151 2.41 28.16 2.77
C LEU A 151 2.06 28.04 4.26
N ASP A 152 1.29 28.99 4.78
CA ASP A 152 0.87 28.99 6.18
C ASP A 152 -0.05 27.78 6.49
N LYS A 153 0.40 26.97 7.45
CA LYS A 153 -0.25 25.74 7.90
C LYS A 153 -1.52 25.99 8.72
N GLU A 154 -1.76 27.20 9.23
CA GLU A 154 -3.01 27.53 9.92
C GLU A 154 -4.25 27.22 9.05
N PHE A 155 -4.12 27.41 7.74
CA PHE A 155 -5.14 27.00 6.77
C PHE A 155 -5.49 25.50 6.83
N LEU A 156 -4.51 24.64 7.08
CA LEU A 156 -4.73 23.20 7.21
C LEU A 156 -5.42 22.85 8.53
N PHE A 157 -5.12 23.57 9.62
CA PHE A 157 -5.82 23.40 10.90
C PHE A 157 -7.31 23.71 10.78
N ASP A 158 -7.66 24.82 10.15
CA ASP A 158 -9.06 25.20 9.91
C ASP A 158 -9.83 24.11 9.17
N TRP A 159 -9.17 23.44 8.23
CA TRP A 159 -9.78 22.38 7.43
C TRP A 159 -9.82 21.05 8.16
N ALA A 160 -8.79 20.72 8.95
CA ALA A 160 -8.79 19.54 9.82
C ALA A 160 -9.87 19.63 10.91
N CYS A 161 -10.25 20.84 11.34
CA CYS A 161 -11.31 21.07 12.32
C CYS A 161 -12.74 20.98 11.73
N LYS A 162 -12.91 20.91 10.41
CA LYS A 162 -14.25 20.86 9.80
C LYS A 162 -14.97 19.55 10.13
N HIS A 163 -16.29 19.62 10.23
CA HIS A 163 -17.11 18.44 10.54
C HIS A 163 -16.93 17.32 9.48
N PRO A 164 -16.42 16.12 9.86
CA PRO A 164 -16.04 15.08 8.90
C PRO A 164 -17.20 14.56 8.05
N ALA A 165 -18.43 14.50 8.58
CA ALA A 165 -19.56 13.90 7.86
C ALA A 165 -19.86 14.54 6.49
N LYS A 166 -19.56 15.83 6.30
CA LYS A 166 -19.77 16.54 5.01
C LYS A 166 -18.47 16.76 4.23
N ASN A 167 -17.32 16.59 4.87
CA ASN A 167 -16.01 16.99 4.35
C ASN A 167 -14.93 15.92 4.51
N ARG A 168 -15.32 14.63 4.64
CA ARG A 168 -14.43 13.53 5.04
C ARG A 168 -13.07 13.56 4.35
N ARG A 169 -13.03 13.59 3.01
CA ARG A 169 -11.78 13.61 2.23
C ARG A 169 -10.92 14.85 2.51
N VAL A 170 -11.55 16.02 2.56
CA VAL A 170 -10.86 17.28 2.83
C VAL A 170 -10.23 17.26 4.22
N VAL A 171 -10.97 16.79 5.23
CA VAL A 171 -10.47 16.64 6.61
C VAL A 171 -9.33 15.64 6.65
N THR A 172 -9.49 14.46 6.04
CA THR A 172 -8.45 13.43 5.99
C THR A 172 -7.18 13.93 5.32
N PHE A 173 -7.27 14.58 4.15
CA PHE A 173 -6.08 15.09 3.47
C PHE A 173 -5.42 16.26 4.21
N ALA A 174 -6.20 17.09 4.90
CA ALA A 174 -5.65 18.14 5.76
C ALA A 174 -4.87 17.54 6.95
N ILE A 175 -5.40 16.50 7.58
CA ILE A 175 -4.72 15.77 8.67
C ILE A 175 -3.44 15.11 8.16
N GLN A 176 -3.51 14.42 7.01
CA GLN A 176 -2.34 13.81 6.37
C GLN A 176 -1.25 14.85 6.04
N ALA A 177 -1.65 16.00 5.50
CA ALA A 177 -0.72 17.10 5.22
C ALA A 177 -0.09 17.67 6.49
N LEU A 178 -0.86 17.84 7.57
CA LEU A 178 -0.36 18.26 8.87
C LEU A 178 0.60 17.23 9.48
N SER A 179 0.41 15.94 9.21
CA SER A 179 1.26 14.86 9.73
C SER A 179 2.72 14.93 9.27
N LEU A 180 3.01 15.70 8.21
CA LEU A 180 4.36 15.90 7.69
C LEU A 180 5.17 16.91 8.51
N PHE A 181 4.55 17.56 9.50
CA PHE A 181 5.18 18.63 10.27
C PHE A 181 5.33 18.28 11.75
N LYS A 182 6.51 18.58 12.28
CA LYS A 182 6.76 18.59 13.72
C LYS A 182 6.36 19.94 14.31
N ASN A 183 5.31 19.98 15.12
CA ASN A 183 4.88 21.18 15.82
C ASN A 183 4.06 20.88 17.09
N LYS A 184 4.31 21.66 18.15
CA LYS A 184 3.59 21.55 19.43
C LYS A 184 2.06 21.70 19.27
N SER A 185 1.57 22.64 18.46
CA SER A 185 0.12 22.83 18.26
C SER A 185 -0.52 21.67 17.51
N ILE A 186 0.19 21.04 16.56
CA ILE A 186 -0.28 19.82 15.85
C ILE A 186 -0.46 18.69 16.84
N ARG A 187 0.51 18.51 17.75
CA ARG A 187 0.42 17.51 18.81
C ARG A 187 -0.76 17.76 19.73
N GLU A 188 -0.91 18.99 20.24
CA GLU A 188 -1.99 19.35 21.16
C GLU A 188 -3.36 19.15 20.50
N PHE A 189 -3.48 19.51 19.22
CA PHE A 189 -4.66 19.24 18.42
C PHE A 189 -4.93 17.73 18.29
N ALA A 190 -3.92 16.91 17.96
CA ALA A 190 -4.06 15.47 17.84
C ALA A 190 -4.58 14.83 19.14
N LEU A 191 -3.93 15.13 20.27
CA LEU A 191 -4.31 14.59 21.57
C LEU A 191 -5.74 15.00 21.98
N LYS A 192 -6.09 16.27 21.74
CA LYS A 192 -7.46 16.75 22.00
C LYS A 192 -8.48 16.00 21.16
N GLN A 193 -8.23 15.84 19.85
CA GLN A 193 -9.18 15.18 18.94
C GLN A 193 -9.29 13.68 19.21
N ILE A 194 -8.18 13.00 19.55
CA ILE A 194 -8.21 11.60 19.96
C ILE A 194 -9.11 11.39 21.19
N ALA A 195 -9.11 12.34 22.14
CA ALA A 195 -9.91 12.23 23.36
C ALA A 195 -11.42 12.44 23.14
N ILE A 196 -11.83 13.26 22.16
CA ILE A 196 -13.23 13.70 22.02
C ILE A 196 -13.94 13.23 20.73
N SER A 197 -13.19 12.78 19.72
CA SER A 197 -13.73 12.42 18.42
C SER A 197 -14.45 11.06 18.47
N LYS A 198 -15.53 10.93 17.67
CA LYS A 198 -16.16 9.62 17.38
C LYS A 198 -15.27 8.70 16.55
N HIS A 199 -14.26 9.26 15.89
CA HIS A 199 -13.28 8.55 15.07
C HIS A 199 -11.87 8.99 15.51
N PRO A 200 -11.39 8.52 16.67
CA PRO A 200 -10.13 8.97 17.25
C PRO A 200 -8.91 8.51 16.41
N THR A 201 -9.02 7.34 15.77
CA THR A 201 -7.98 6.73 14.92
C THR A 201 -7.52 7.66 13.79
N LEU A 202 -8.42 8.47 13.23
CA LEU A 202 -8.12 9.42 12.15
C LEU A 202 -7.01 10.43 12.52
N PHE A 203 -6.84 10.73 13.81
CA PHE A 203 -5.88 11.74 14.28
C PHE A 203 -4.55 11.14 14.75
N VAL A 204 -4.42 9.81 14.77
CA VAL A 204 -3.22 9.11 15.25
C VAL A 204 -2.01 9.44 14.37
N GLU A 205 -2.19 9.51 13.04
CA GLU A 205 -1.11 9.83 12.09
C GLU A 205 -0.39 11.15 12.41
N LEU A 206 -1.06 12.14 13.04
CA LEU A 206 -0.44 13.40 13.45
C LEU A 206 0.67 13.22 14.50
N LEU A 207 0.65 12.11 15.23
CA LEU A 207 1.69 11.77 16.20
C LEU A 207 2.97 11.25 15.52
N LYS A 208 2.99 10.95 14.22
CA LYS A 208 4.18 10.44 13.51
C LYS A 208 5.41 11.34 13.71
N GLU A 209 5.30 12.63 13.40
CA GLU A 209 6.40 13.59 13.59
C GLU A 209 6.41 14.21 15.00
N ASN A 210 5.42 13.87 15.82
CA ASN A 210 5.12 14.55 17.08
C ASN A 210 5.04 13.60 18.30
N TYR A 211 5.47 12.35 18.14
CA TYR A 211 5.47 11.33 19.20
C TYR A 211 6.32 11.79 20.38
N LYS A 212 5.88 11.47 21.58
CA LYS A 212 6.63 11.70 22.81
C LYS A 212 6.62 10.44 23.67
N LYS A 213 7.66 10.32 24.50
CA LYS A 213 7.76 9.29 25.53
C LYS A 213 6.46 9.22 26.35
N GLY A 214 5.91 8.02 26.49
CA GLY A 214 4.64 7.76 27.17
C GLY A 214 3.41 7.63 26.26
N ASP A 215 3.49 8.03 24.99
CA ASP A 215 2.35 7.94 24.06
C ASP A 215 1.91 6.50 23.75
N HIS A 216 2.79 5.51 23.95
CA HIS A 216 2.46 4.10 23.83
C HIS A 216 1.22 3.69 24.63
N LYS A 217 0.97 4.31 25.80
CA LYS A 217 -0.22 4.03 26.61
C LYS A 217 -1.51 4.43 25.89
N LEU A 218 -1.50 5.61 25.26
CA LEU A 218 -2.62 6.10 24.47
C LEU A 218 -2.86 5.17 23.26
N LEU A 219 -1.80 4.81 22.55
CA LEU A 219 -1.89 3.94 21.38
C LEU A 219 -2.41 2.55 21.76
N THR A 220 -1.92 1.97 22.86
CA THR A 220 -2.38 0.67 23.38
C THR A 220 -3.86 0.72 23.76
N ALA A 221 -4.31 1.78 24.42
CA ALA A 221 -5.72 1.96 24.76
C ALA A 221 -6.62 2.08 23.50
N LEU A 222 -6.15 2.78 22.45
CA LEU A 222 -6.88 2.84 21.18
C LEU A 222 -6.96 1.48 20.50
N ILE A 223 -5.88 0.69 20.52
CA ILE A 223 -5.88 -0.68 19.99
C ILE A 223 -6.86 -1.56 20.77
N ALA A 224 -6.90 -1.47 22.09
CA ALA A 224 -7.83 -2.24 22.90
C ALA A 224 -9.30 -1.94 22.53
N ASN A 225 -9.61 -0.65 22.34
CA ASN A 225 -10.97 -0.17 22.09
C ASN A 225 -11.43 -0.26 20.62
N SER A 226 -10.53 -0.49 19.66
CA SER A 226 -10.90 -0.56 18.24
C SER A 226 -11.64 -1.85 17.90
N ASN A 227 -12.59 -1.79 16.96
CA ASN A 227 -13.22 -3.01 16.44
C ASN A 227 -12.35 -3.64 15.34
N LYS A 228 -12.48 -4.94 15.12
CA LYS A 228 -11.85 -5.63 13.98
C LYS A 228 -12.35 -5.04 12.66
N GLY A 229 -11.53 -5.12 11.61
CA GLY A 229 -11.87 -4.64 10.26
C GLY A 229 -11.14 -3.35 9.90
N ILE A 230 -11.79 -2.52 9.07
CA ILE A 230 -11.18 -1.35 8.40
C ILE A 230 -10.57 -0.35 9.39
N GLU A 231 -11.18 -0.16 10.56
CA GLU A 231 -10.67 0.76 11.58
C GLU A 231 -9.34 0.27 12.17
N LEU A 232 -9.24 -1.01 12.50
CA LEU A 232 -8.00 -1.62 12.99
C LEU A 232 -6.93 -1.63 11.91
N GLU A 233 -7.29 -1.90 10.65
CA GLU A 233 -6.40 -1.87 9.48
C GLU A 233 -5.79 -0.47 9.27
N GLY A 234 -6.59 0.59 9.41
CA GLY A 234 -6.07 1.97 9.37
C GLY A 234 -5.14 2.26 10.56
N LEU A 235 -5.52 1.83 11.75
CA LEU A 235 -4.76 2.07 12.98
C LEU A 235 -3.39 1.37 12.98
N ILE A 236 -3.29 0.14 12.45
CA ILE A 236 -2.01 -0.57 12.34
C ILE A 236 -1.07 0.17 11.38
N ILE A 237 -1.57 0.72 10.27
CA ILE A 237 -0.78 1.54 9.35
C ILE A 237 -0.25 2.79 10.06
N ASP A 238 -1.10 3.53 10.77
CA ASP A 238 -0.68 4.76 11.45
C ASP A 238 0.34 4.48 12.57
N ILE A 239 0.11 3.45 13.38
CA ILE A 239 1.02 3.07 14.48
C ILE A 239 2.37 2.56 13.96
N THR A 240 2.37 1.73 12.91
CA THR A 240 3.63 1.29 12.29
C THR A 240 4.39 2.47 11.69
N ASN A 241 3.72 3.41 11.01
CA ASN A 241 4.33 4.65 10.52
C ASN A 241 4.95 5.49 11.65
N ILE A 242 4.27 5.62 12.80
CA ILE A 242 4.81 6.31 13.98
C ILE A 242 6.12 5.64 14.41
N TYR A 243 6.17 4.32 14.54
CA TYR A 243 7.35 3.64 15.07
C TYR A 243 8.47 3.40 14.04
N TYR A 244 8.17 3.43 12.74
CA TYR A 244 9.21 3.59 11.72
C TYR A 244 9.90 4.95 11.83
N ALA A 245 9.13 6.02 12.10
CA ALA A 245 9.68 7.37 12.28
C ALA A 245 10.36 7.57 13.65
N ASN A 246 9.95 6.82 14.68
CA ASN A 246 10.41 6.99 16.06
C ASN A 246 10.90 5.67 16.66
N LYS A 247 12.23 5.48 16.68
CA LYS A 247 12.86 4.35 17.39
C LYS A 247 12.70 4.51 18.89
N THR A 248 12.01 3.59 19.54
CA THR A 248 11.78 3.57 20.98
C THR A 248 11.41 2.16 21.46
N PRO A 249 11.91 1.70 22.62
CA PRO A 249 11.47 0.43 23.20
C PRO A 249 10.00 0.44 23.63
N GLU A 250 9.41 1.62 23.81
CA GLU A 250 7.97 1.78 24.12
C GLU A 250 7.04 1.28 23.01
N CYS A 251 7.58 0.99 21.82
CA CYS A 251 6.78 0.40 20.75
C CYS A 251 6.28 -1.01 21.06
N ARG A 252 6.92 -1.72 22.00
CA ARG A 252 6.62 -3.12 22.31
C ARG A 252 5.15 -3.36 22.61
N GLU A 253 4.63 -2.70 23.63
CA GLU A 253 3.27 -2.94 24.15
C GLU A 253 2.18 -2.72 23.07
N PRO A 254 2.11 -1.57 22.37
CA PRO A 254 1.10 -1.38 21.34
C PRO A 254 1.30 -2.31 20.12
N LEU A 255 2.54 -2.62 19.74
CA LEU A 255 2.81 -3.49 18.60
C LEU A 255 2.46 -4.95 18.90
N GLU A 256 2.75 -5.46 20.10
CA GLU A 256 2.31 -6.80 20.52
C GLU A 256 0.77 -6.88 20.61
N ALA A 257 0.11 -5.83 21.13
CA ALA A 257 -1.35 -5.76 21.13
C ALA A 257 -1.97 -5.78 19.71
N LEU A 258 -1.32 -5.13 18.75
CA LEU A 258 -1.72 -5.19 17.34
C LEU A 258 -1.48 -6.57 16.73
N TYR A 259 -0.33 -7.19 17.01
CA TYR A 259 0.03 -8.52 16.53
C TYR A 259 -1.03 -9.55 16.94
N ASP A 260 -1.49 -9.50 18.19
CA ASP A 260 -2.48 -10.45 18.71
C ASP A 260 -3.89 -10.21 18.13
N LYS A 261 -4.21 -8.96 17.77
CA LYS A 261 -5.56 -8.59 17.32
C LYS A 261 -5.76 -8.69 15.81
N HIS A 262 -4.70 -8.61 15.01
CA HIS A 262 -4.75 -8.52 13.55
C HIS A 262 -4.22 -9.79 12.86
N THR A 263 -4.85 -10.21 11.75
CA THR A 263 -4.51 -11.46 11.06
C THR A 263 -3.81 -11.28 9.71
N CYS A 264 -3.83 -10.08 9.11
CA CYS A 264 -3.11 -9.80 7.86
C CYS A 264 -1.59 -10.06 7.98
N GLY A 265 -1.06 -10.96 7.15
CA GLY A 265 0.37 -11.32 7.13
C GLY A 265 1.28 -10.15 6.78
N MET A 266 0.86 -9.26 5.86
CA MET A 266 1.65 -8.06 5.51
C MET A 266 1.76 -7.09 6.70
N CYS A 267 0.66 -6.86 7.42
CA CYS A 267 0.68 -5.97 8.57
C CYS A 267 1.49 -6.56 9.74
N ARG A 268 1.39 -7.89 9.95
CA ARG A 268 2.22 -8.63 10.92
C ARG A 268 3.71 -8.49 10.61
N LYS A 269 4.12 -8.61 9.32
CA LYS A 269 5.51 -8.38 8.90
C LYS A 269 6.04 -7.05 9.41
N HIS A 270 5.31 -5.96 9.16
CA HIS A 270 5.72 -4.61 9.59
C HIS A 270 5.85 -4.50 11.12
N VAL A 271 4.90 -5.08 11.85
CA VAL A 271 4.95 -5.13 13.32
C VAL A 271 6.20 -5.85 13.83
N VAL A 272 6.48 -7.05 13.30
CA VAL A 272 7.65 -7.87 13.69
C VAL A 272 8.95 -7.15 13.33
N GLU A 273 9.02 -6.54 12.16
CA GLU A 273 10.19 -5.78 11.71
C GLU A 273 10.50 -4.63 12.67
N ILE A 274 9.50 -3.85 13.07
CA ILE A 274 9.69 -2.74 14.01
C ILE A 274 10.12 -3.24 15.39
N LEU A 275 9.47 -4.30 15.91
CA LEU A 275 9.84 -4.90 17.19
C LEU A 275 11.30 -5.39 17.19
N LYS A 276 11.74 -6.05 16.11
CA LYS A 276 13.12 -6.50 15.92
C LYS A 276 14.09 -5.31 15.84
N ASN A 277 13.78 -4.31 15.02
CA ASN A 277 14.61 -3.12 14.83
C ASN A 277 14.75 -2.23 16.09
N ASN A 278 13.82 -2.37 17.04
CA ASN A 278 13.88 -1.70 18.34
C ASN A 278 14.43 -2.60 19.46
N ASN A 279 14.89 -3.82 19.16
CA ASN A 279 15.40 -4.81 20.11
C ASN A 279 14.41 -5.14 21.24
N VAL A 280 13.12 -5.19 20.92
CA VAL A 280 12.04 -5.49 21.90
C VAL A 280 11.11 -6.62 21.45
N LEU A 281 11.46 -7.34 20.39
CA LEU A 281 10.75 -8.54 19.94
C LEU A 281 10.74 -9.59 21.06
N SER A 282 9.56 -10.02 21.48
CA SER A 282 9.43 -11.08 22.47
C SER A 282 9.79 -12.44 21.92
N GLU A 283 10.32 -13.31 22.78
CA GLU A 283 10.61 -14.70 22.44
C GLU A 283 9.35 -15.47 22.02
N ARG A 284 8.16 -15.09 22.51
CA ARG A 284 6.89 -15.65 22.04
C ARG A 284 6.71 -15.42 20.54
N ILE A 285 6.68 -14.15 20.12
CA ILE A 285 6.48 -13.79 18.71
C ILE A 285 7.63 -14.34 17.85
N LYS A 286 8.87 -14.26 18.33
CA LYS A 286 10.03 -14.83 17.64
C LYS A 286 9.86 -16.33 17.35
N ASN A 287 9.36 -17.11 18.31
CA ASN A 287 9.11 -18.54 18.11
C ASN A 287 7.88 -18.84 17.24
N GLU A 288 6.91 -17.92 17.15
CA GLU A 288 5.75 -18.04 16.27
C GLU A 288 6.11 -17.75 14.81
N ILE A 289 6.90 -16.69 14.54
CA ILE A 289 7.17 -16.22 13.17
C ILE A 289 7.98 -17.19 12.32
N ARG A 290 8.68 -18.17 12.91
CA ARG A 290 9.38 -19.23 12.16
C ARG A 290 8.42 -20.08 11.32
N PHE A 291 7.13 -20.09 11.69
CA PHE A 291 6.06 -20.80 11.00
C PHE A 291 5.03 -19.85 10.37
N ASP A 292 5.36 -18.56 10.24
CA ASP A 292 4.45 -17.59 9.62
C ASP A 292 4.14 -18.00 8.18
N CYS A 293 2.92 -17.79 7.68
CA CYS A 293 2.59 -18.09 6.30
C CYS A 293 3.29 -17.15 5.32
N ASN A 294 3.62 -15.92 5.75
CA ASN A 294 4.36 -14.95 4.96
C ASN A 294 5.87 -15.20 5.05
N GLU A 295 6.49 -15.50 3.90
CA GLU A 295 7.93 -15.83 3.82
C GLU A 295 8.84 -14.70 4.33
N ASP A 296 8.53 -13.44 4.00
CA ASP A 296 9.29 -12.29 4.48
C ASP A 296 9.27 -12.19 6.01
N THR A 297 8.17 -12.59 6.65
CA THR A 297 8.07 -12.62 8.11
C THR A 297 8.91 -13.75 8.69
N ARG A 298 8.95 -14.93 8.04
CA ARG A 298 9.85 -16.03 8.44
C ARG A 298 11.33 -15.63 8.35
N LYS A 299 11.71 -14.87 7.33
CA LYS A 299 13.08 -14.34 7.16
C LYS A 299 13.52 -13.46 8.33
N LEU A 300 12.59 -12.85 9.08
CA LEU A 300 12.90 -12.05 10.27
C LEU A 300 13.26 -12.89 11.51
N TYR A 301 13.06 -14.20 11.50
CA TYR A 301 13.50 -15.10 12.58
C TYR A 301 15.02 -15.17 12.70
N ASN A 302 15.72 -15.15 11.56
CA ASN A 302 17.17 -15.29 11.45
C ASN A 302 17.92 -13.99 11.78
#